data_AF-A0A0J6FQ80-F1
#
_entry.id   AF-A0A0J6FQ80-F1
#
_cell.length_a   1.000
_cell.length_b   1.000
_cell.length_c   1.000
_cell.angle_alpha   90.00
_cell.angle_beta   90.00
_cell.angle_gamma   90.00
#
_symmetry.space_group_name_H-M   'P 1'
#
loop_
_entity.id
_entity.type
_entity.pdbx_description
1 polymer ?
#
loop_
_entity_poly.entity_id
_entity_poly.type
_entity_poly.pdbx_seq_one_letter_code
_entity_poly.pdbx_strand_id
1 'polypeptide(L)'
;MTPFEYLFIAHLVGDYLFQTKWMALHKHNQWLPLFVHVSIYTFVIGLTAWLAFGGLSILQLGFVFITHLFLDRRTFVVWWTTVIMQNSDPSSRWLTIIVDQIFHLLVIAIILSFSFSFIGG
;
A
#
# COMPACT_ATOMS: atom_id res chain seq x y z
N MET A 1 9.08 -9.34 16.56
CA MET A 1 9.03 -8.78 15.20
C MET A 1 9.15 -7.28 15.26
N THR A 2 9.82 -6.66 14.29
CA THR A 2 9.92 -5.20 14.18
C THR A 2 8.58 -4.58 13.72
N PRO A 3 8.32 -3.27 13.95
CA PRO A 3 7.11 -2.62 13.43
C PRO A 3 6.96 -2.79 11.91
N PHE A 4 8.07 -2.77 11.18
CA PHE A 4 8.07 -3.02 9.73
C PHE A 4 7.58 -4.43 9.39
N GLU A 5 8.07 -5.46 10.08
CA GLU A 5 7.62 -6.84 9.85
C GLU A 5 6.12 -7.03 10.11
N TYR A 6 5.58 -6.42 11.17
CA TYR A 6 4.14 -6.45 11.43
C TYR A 6 3.34 -5.79 10.30
N LEU A 7 3.76 -4.59 9.87
CA LEU A 7 3.07 -3.87 8.81
C LEU A 7 3.25 -4.52 7.43
N PHE A 8 4.38 -5.19 7.18
CA PHE A 8 4.60 -6.00 5.98
C PHE A 8 3.59 -7.14 5.88
N ILE A 9 3.38 -7.90 6.96
CA ILE A 9 2.36 -8.96 6.97
C ILE A 9 0.97 -8.36 6.84
N ALA A 10 0.67 -7.27 7.56
CA ALA A 10 -0.63 -6.59 7.46
C ALA A 10 -0.90 -6.08 6.04
N HIS A 11 0.11 -5.60 5.33
CA HIS A 11 0.01 -5.23 3.92
C HIS A 11 -0.42 -6.42 3.06
N LEU A 12 0.26 -7.56 3.17
CA LEU A 12 -0.11 -8.76 2.41
C LEU A 12 -1.53 -9.24 2.75
N VAL A 13 -1.91 -9.19 4.02
CA VAL A 13 -3.25 -9.55 4.48
C VAL A 13 -4.30 -8.60 3.90
N GLY A 14 -4.10 -7.29 4.00
CA GLY A 14 -5.02 -6.29 3.49
C GLY A 14 -5.15 -6.31 1.97
N ASP A 15 -4.03 -6.39 1.26
CA ASP A 15 -3.98 -6.22 -0.20
C ASP A 15 -4.31 -7.50 -0.98
N TYR A 16 -4.10 -8.68 -0.39
CA TYR A 16 -4.42 -9.97 -1.02
C TYR A 16 -5.56 -10.74 -0.35
N LEU A 17 -5.48 -10.99 0.95
CA LEU A 17 -6.46 -11.88 1.61
C LEU A 17 -7.85 -11.24 1.71
N PHE A 18 -7.91 -9.93 1.98
CA PHE A 18 -9.16 -9.18 2.03
C PHE A 18 -9.59 -8.58 0.69
N GLN A 19 -8.73 -8.62 -0.33
CA GLN A 19 -9.07 -8.12 -1.65
C GLN A 19 -9.95 -9.13 -2.41
N THR A 20 -11.22 -8.76 -2.59
CA THR A 20 -12.16 -9.58 -3.37
C THR A 20 -11.87 -9.49 -4.87
N LYS A 21 -12.37 -10.46 -5.64
CA LYS A 21 -12.32 -10.43 -7.11
C LYS A 21 -12.92 -9.14 -7.70
N TRP A 22 -13.99 -8.63 -7.10
CA TRP A 22 -14.61 -7.37 -7.55
C TRP A 22 -13.67 -6.18 -7.37
N MET A 23 -12.96 -6.08 -6.25
CA MET A 23 -11.95 -5.04 -6.02
C MET A 23 -10.81 -5.18 -7.03
N ALA A 24 -10.24 -6.37 -7.15
CA ALA A 24 -9.08 -6.63 -8.02
C ALA A 24 -9.33 -6.27 -9.49
N LEU A 25 -10.54 -6.54 -10.00
CA LEU A 25 -10.89 -6.26 -11.40
C LEU A 25 -11.20 -4.78 -11.66
N HIS A 26 -11.70 -4.04 -10.67
CA HIS A 26 -12.31 -2.72 -10.91
C HIS A 26 -11.61 -1.55 -10.17
N LYS A 27 -10.74 -1.78 -9.19
CA LYS A 27 -10.12 -0.68 -8.41
C LYS A 27 -9.30 0.30 -9.27
N HIS A 28 -8.72 -0.19 -10.36
CA HIS A 28 -7.93 0.65 -11.24
C HIS A 28 -8.78 1.69 -11.99
N ASN A 29 -10.04 1.38 -12.34
CA ASN A 29 -10.89 2.23 -13.21
C ASN A 29 -12.17 2.78 -12.54
N GLN A 30 -12.60 2.21 -11.41
CA GLN A 30 -13.83 2.63 -10.71
C GLN A 30 -13.50 3.12 -9.29
N TRP A 31 -14.15 4.22 -8.86
CA TRP A 31 -13.91 4.83 -7.55
C TRP A 31 -14.42 3.98 -6.38
N LEU A 32 -15.61 3.41 -6.48
CA LEU A 32 -16.21 2.64 -5.39
C LEU A 32 -15.35 1.42 -4.96
N PRO A 33 -14.95 0.49 -5.85
CA PRO A 33 -14.09 -0.63 -5.46
C PRO A 33 -12.74 -0.19 -4.93
N LEU A 34 -12.19 0.90 -5.45
CA LEU A 34 -10.95 1.48 -4.96
C LEU A 34 -11.10 2.00 -3.52
N PHE A 35 -12.12 2.80 -3.23
CA PHE A 35 -12.33 3.33 -1.88
C PHE A 35 -12.62 2.23 -0.86
N VAL A 36 -13.40 1.22 -1.22
CA VAL A 36 -13.66 0.08 -0.33
C VAL A 36 -12.37 -0.69 -0.06
N HIS A 37 -11.58 -0.98 -1.10
CA HIS A 37 -10.28 -1.65 -0.97
C HIS A 37 -9.34 -0.88 -0.03
N VAL A 38 -9.10 0.40 -0.33
CA VAL A 38 -8.19 1.24 0.45
C VAL A 38 -8.67 1.39 1.90
N SER A 39 -9.98 1.50 2.13
CA SER A 39 -10.54 1.57 3.49
C SER A 39 -10.28 0.30 4.30
N ILE A 40 -10.50 -0.87 3.70
CA ILE A 40 -10.22 -2.16 4.35
C ILE A 40 -8.72 -2.31 4.60
N TYR A 41 -7.89 -1.98 3.61
CA TYR A 41 -6.43 -2.01 3.73
C TYR A 41 -5.94 -1.11 4.88
N THR A 42 -6.34 0.16 4.91
CA THR A 42 -5.94 1.10 5.96
C THR A 42 -6.45 0.64 7.33
N PHE A 43 -7.64 0.05 7.41
CA PHE A 43 -8.16 -0.54 8.65
C PHE A 43 -7.28 -1.70 9.13
N VAL A 44 -6.88 -2.63 8.25
CA VAL A 44 -5.99 -3.75 8.59
C VAL A 44 -4.62 -3.27 9.07
N ILE A 45 -4.04 -2.26 8.40
CA ILE A 45 -2.78 -1.61 8.81
C ILE A 45 -2.92 -0.97 10.19
N GLY A 46 -3.95 -0.15 10.40
CA GLY A 46 -4.18 0.57 11.65
C GLY A 46 -4.47 -0.37 12.83
N LEU A 47 -5.29 -1.39 12.61
CA LEU A 47 -5.60 -2.40 13.63
C LEU A 47 -4.36 -3.19 14.02
N THR A 48 -3.56 -3.63 13.04
CA THR A 48 -2.30 -4.34 13.32
C THR A 48 -1.33 -3.46 14.09
N ALA A 49 -1.16 -2.20 13.68
CA ALA A 49 -0.30 -1.26 14.39
C ALA A 49 -0.75 -1.05 15.85
N TRP A 50 -2.05 -0.87 16.07
CA TRP A 50 -2.63 -0.66 17.38
C TRP A 50 -2.39 -1.86 18.31
N LEU A 51 -2.58 -3.07 17.80
CA LEU A 51 -2.35 -4.31 18.54
C LEU A 51 -0.87 -4.61 18.78
N ALA A 52 0.02 -4.27 17.84
CA ALA A 52 1.41 -4.74 17.86
C ALA A 52 2.40 -3.77 18.52
N PHE A 53 2.25 -2.46 18.34
CA PHE A 53 3.24 -1.47 18.78
C PHE A 53 2.65 -0.11 19.20
N GLY A 54 1.36 -0.05 19.53
CA GLY A 54 0.72 1.15 20.10
C GLY A 54 0.03 2.07 19.09
N GLY A 55 -0.03 1.67 17.82
CA GLY A 55 -0.80 2.38 16.78
C GLY A 55 0.02 3.27 15.87
N LEU A 56 -0.68 3.87 14.91
CA LEU A 56 -0.18 4.91 14.02
C LEU A 56 -0.97 6.18 14.26
N SER A 57 -0.32 7.34 14.11
CA SER A 57 -1.00 8.63 14.13
C SER A 57 -2.01 8.74 12.98
N ILE A 58 -3.00 9.64 13.14
CA ILE A 58 -3.99 9.93 12.10
C ILE A 58 -3.31 10.42 10.81
N LEU A 59 -2.21 11.17 10.93
CA LEU A 59 -1.43 11.64 9.78
C LEU A 59 -0.76 10.47 9.04
N GLN A 60 -0.20 9.50 9.75
CA GLN A 60 0.38 8.29 9.13
C GLN A 60 -0.69 7.45 8.44
N LEU A 61 -1.84 7.24 9.08
CA LEU A 61 -2.96 6.50 8.47
C LEU A 61 -3.51 7.24 7.24
N GLY A 62 -3.64 8.56 7.31
CA GLY A 62 -4.02 9.40 6.17
C GLY A 62 -3.01 9.31 5.03
N PHE A 63 -1.71 9.32 5.33
CA PHE A 63 -0.66 9.16 4.33
C PHE A 63 -0.73 7.78 3.64
N VAL A 64 -0.89 6.70 4.42
CA VAL A 64 -1.10 5.35 3.88
C VAL A 64 -2.33 5.30 2.97
N PHE A 65 -3.46 5.85 3.43
CA PHE A 65 -4.71 5.85 2.66
C PHE A 65 -4.55 6.56 1.32
N ILE A 66 -3.99 7.77 1.32
CA ILE A 66 -3.85 8.59 0.10
C ILE A 66 -2.84 8.00 -0.87
N THR A 67 -1.71 7.49 -0.37
CA THR A 67 -0.70 6.87 -1.24
C THR A 67 -1.21 5.57 -1.85
N HIS A 68 -1.92 4.74 -1.09
CA HIS A 68 -2.55 3.50 -1.61
C HIS A 68 -3.62 3.82 -2.66
N LEU A 69 -4.45 4.85 -2.42
CA LEU A 69 -5.42 5.35 -3.39
C LEU A 69 -4.77 5.75 -4.72
N PHE A 70 -3.61 6.39 -4.66
CA PHE A 70 -2.85 6.84 -5.83
C PHE A 70 -2.18 5.67 -6.58
N LEU A 71 -1.50 4.77 -5.85
CA LEU A 71 -0.77 3.64 -6.45
C LEU A 71 -1.71 2.65 -7.13
N ASP A 72 -2.85 2.32 -6.50
CA ASP A 72 -3.81 1.33 -7.02
C ASP A 72 -4.52 1.75 -8.32
N ARG A 73 -4.38 3.03 -8.74
CA ARG A 73 -4.78 3.48 -10.08
C ARG A 73 -3.92 2.90 -11.20
N ARG A 74 -2.76 2.32 -10.88
CA ARG A 74 -1.78 1.74 -11.80
C ARG A 74 -1.14 2.72 -12.78
N THR A 75 -1.68 3.92 -13.01
CA THR A 75 -1.10 4.92 -13.92
C THR A 75 0.37 5.20 -13.60
N PHE A 76 0.68 5.41 -12.32
CA PHE A 76 2.05 5.64 -11.88
C PHE A 76 2.95 4.41 -12.07
N VAL A 77 2.50 3.23 -11.64
CA VAL A 77 3.29 2.00 -11.74
C VAL A 77 3.54 1.61 -13.19
N VAL A 78 2.52 1.71 -14.05
CA VAL A 78 2.65 1.46 -15.48
C VAL A 78 3.66 2.42 -16.09
N TRP A 79 3.53 3.73 -15.82
CA TRP A 79 4.53 4.72 -16.26
C TRP A 79 5.93 4.37 -15.77
N TRP A 80 6.09 3.97 -14.51
CA TRP A 80 7.39 3.58 -13.97
C TRP A 80 7.98 2.39 -14.72
N THR A 81 7.20 1.33 -14.92
CA THR A 81 7.66 0.13 -15.61
C THR A 81 8.00 0.38 -17.08
N THR A 82 7.24 1.23 -17.78
CA THR A 82 7.44 1.46 -19.22
C THR A 82 8.48 2.54 -19.51
N VAL A 83 8.52 3.62 -18.71
CA VAL A 83 9.40 4.77 -18.96
C VAL A 83 10.72 4.64 -18.20
N ILE A 84 10.66 4.32 -16.90
CA ILE A 84 11.87 4.27 -16.07
C ILE A 84 12.60 2.94 -16.25
N MET A 85 11.88 1.83 -16.16
CA MET A 85 12.47 0.49 -16.32
C MET A 85 12.58 0.05 -17.77
N GLN A 86 12.05 0.85 -18.71
CA GLN A 86 12.07 0.59 -20.16
C GLN A 86 11.49 -0.79 -20.53
N ASN A 87 10.58 -1.31 -19.71
CA ASN A 87 9.91 -2.58 -19.96
C ASN A 87 8.49 -2.32 -20.46
N SER A 88 8.37 -2.28 -21.78
CA SER A 88 7.10 -2.15 -22.49
C SER A 88 6.50 -3.49 -22.92
N ASP A 89 7.08 -4.62 -22.49
CA ASP A 89 6.61 -5.94 -22.87
C ASP A 89 5.26 -6.26 -22.17
N PRO A 90 4.17 -6.44 -22.92
CA PRO A 90 2.86 -6.79 -22.35
C PRO A 90 2.85 -8.13 -21.60
N SER A 91 3.84 -9.00 -21.82
CA SER A 91 4.00 -10.27 -21.13
C SER A 91 4.50 -10.10 -19.68
N SER A 92 5.14 -8.97 -19.36
CA SER A 92 5.76 -8.68 -18.07
C SER A 92 4.78 -8.23 -16.97
N ARG A 93 3.52 -8.70 -16.99
CA ARG A 93 2.49 -8.29 -16.01
C ARG A 93 2.90 -8.53 -14.56
N TRP A 94 3.60 -9.64 -14.29
CA TRP A 94 4.10 -9.95 -12.96
C TRP A 94 5.12 -8.92 -12.48
N LEU A 95 5.97 -8.40 -13.35
CA LEU A 95 6.90 -7.33 -12.99
C LEU A 95 6.14 -6.09 -12.52
N THR A 96 5.11 -5.66 -13.26
CA THR A 96 4.27 -4.52 -12.86
C THR A 96 3.61 -4.75 -11.51
N ILE A 97 3.13 -5.97 -11.22
CA ILE A 97 2.58 -6.31 -9.91
C ILE A 97 3.66 -6.22 -8.83
N ILE A 98 4.86 -6.79 -9.04
CA ILE A 98 5.93 -6.71 -8.04
C ILE A 98 6.39 -5.27 -7.78
N VAL A 99 6.50 -4.45 -8.83
CA VAL A 99 6.86 -3.03 -8.71
C VAL A 99 5.79 -2.25 -7.93
N ASP A 100 4.50 -2.51 -8.22
CA ASP A 100 3.38 -1.95 -7.46
C ASP A 100 3.52 -2.25 -5.96
N GLN A 101 3.78 -3.50 -5.61
CA GLN A 101 3.89 -3.93 -4.21
C GLN A 101 5.12 -3.35 -3.53
N ILE A 102 6.25 -3.23 -4.23
CA ILE A 102 7.45 -2.55 -3.70
C ILE A 102 7.13 -1.10 -3.33
N PHE A 103 6.37 -0.37 -4.15
CA PHE A 103 5.98 1.00 -3.80
C PHE A 103 5.10 1.07 -2.55
N HIS A 104 4.17 0.12 -2.37
CA HIS A 104 3.39 0.04 -1.15
C HIS A 104 4.24 -0.26 0.10
N LEU A 105 5.26 -1.11 -0.04
CA LEU A 105 6.22 -1.39 1.05
C LEU A 105 7.12 -0.18 1.36
N LEU A 106 7.50 0.60 0.34
CA LEU A 106 8.23 1.85 0.55
C LEU A 106 7.39 2.87 1.32
N VAL A 107 6.09 2.97 1.06
CA VAL A 107 5.18 3.80 1.86
C VAL A 107 5.22 3.38 3.33
N ILE A 108 5.18 2.07 3.62
CA ILE A 108 5.29 1.54 4.99
C ILE A 108 6.62 1.93 5.63
N ALA A 109 7.73 1.78 4.92
CA ALA A 109 9.05 2.18 5.42
C ALA A 109 9.08 3.69 5.74
N ILE A 110 8.52 4.52 4.86
CA ILE A 110 8.47 5.98 5.01
C ILE A 110 7.65 6.37 6.25
N ILE A 111 6.44 5.84 6.43
CA ILE A 111 5.61 6.23 7.60
C ILE A 111 6.23 5.82 8.93
N LEU A 112 7.00 4.72 8.96
CA LEU A 112 7.70 4.27 10.16
C LEU A 112 8.95 5.11 10.43
N SER A 113 9.65 5.60 9.39
CA SER A 113 10.79 6.50 9.57
C SER A 113 10.41 7.85 10.20
N PHE A 114 9.25 8.40 9.84
CA PHE A 114 8.75 9.65 10.45
C PHE A 114 8.32 9.45 11.91
N SER A 115 7.99 8.23 12.31
CA SER A 115 7.60 7.90 13.69
C SER A 115 8.75 8.05 14.70
N PHE A 116 10.01 7.97 14.25
CA PHE A 116 11.18 8.18 15.12
C PHE A 116 11.53 9.66 15.35
N SER A 117 10.98 10.58 14.56
CA SER A 117 11.30 12.01 14.68
C SER A 117 10.47 12.76 15.73
N PHE A 118 9.42 12.14 16.29
CA PHE A 118 8.50 12.79 17.24
C PHE A 118 8.69 12.37 18.72
N ILE A 119 9.64 11.48 19.03
CA ILE A 119 9.99 11.06 20.41
C ILE A 119 11.30 11.74 20.87
N GLY A 120 11.63 12.90 20.28
CA GLY A 120 12.82 13.68 20.59
C GLY A 120 12.53 15.13 21.02
N GLY A 121 11.44 15.33 21.77
CA GLY A 121 11.09 16.61 22.39
C GLY A 121 11.14 16.51 23.92
#